data_AF-A0A1G3GQ18-F1
#
_entry.id   AF-A0A1G3GQ18-F1
#
_cell.length_a   1.000
_cell.length_b   1.000
_cell.length_c   1.000
_cell.angle_alpha   90.00
_cell.angle_beta   90.00
_cell.angle_gamma   90.00
#
_symmetry.space_group_name_H-M   'P 1'
#
loop_
_entity.id
_entity.type
_entity.pdbx_description
1 polymer ?
#
loop_
_entity_poly.entity_id
_entity_poly.type
_entity_poly.pdbx_seq_one_letter_code
_entity_poly.pdbx_strand_id
1 'polypeptide(L)'
;MALGAVAALREAGLAGKVFVTGTDGSSDVVKLIETGEMLSTMSGLNEYQGAIAAALAYGVRVGDIKLADLSEAQRDFFVQQILITKENATEFLARKPDPADYTYEAIKADFWAKSAGQIPAGVN
;
A
#
# COMPACT_ATOMS: atom_id res chain seq x y z
N MET A 1 7.23 11.62 6.79
CA MET A 1 6.95 12.60 7.87
C MET A 1 7.02 11.99 9.27
N ALA A 2 6.36 10.85 9.53
CA ALA A 2 6.27 10.26 10.88
C ALA A 2 7.61 10.05 11.60
N LEU A 3 8.66 9.60 10.90
CA LEU A 3 10.01 9.43 11.47
C LEU A 3 10.55 10.71 12.10
N GLY A 4 10.32 11.87 11.46
CA GLY A 4 10.75 13.16 11.99
C GLY A 4 9.95 13.57 13.24
N ALA A 5 8.64 13.29 13.26
CA ALA A 5 7.81 13.53 14.43
C ALA A 5 8.26 12.68 15.63
N VAL A 6 8.55 11.39 15.42
CA VAL A 6 9.08 10.51 16.47
C VAL A 6 10.43 11.02 16.98
N ALA A 7 11.33 11.46 16.10
CA ALA A 7 12.61 12.03 16.51
C ALA A 7 12.44 13.28 17.41
N ALA A 8 11.52 14.19 17.07
CA ALA A 8 11.22 15.35 17.91
C ALA A 8 10.62 14.96 19.26
N LEU A 9 9.73 13.97 19.29
CA LEU A 9 9.15 13.46 20.54
C LEU A 9 10.17 12.74 21.42
N ARG A 10 11.16 12.05 20.83
CA ARG A 10 12.29 11.47 21.59
C ARG A 10 13.08 12.55 22.31
N GLU A 11 13.44 13.62 21.59
CA GLU A 11 14.19 14.75 22.17
C GLU A 11 13.40 15.43 23.30
N ALA A 12 12.07 15.49 23.18
CA ALA A 12 11.19 16.03 24.22
C ALA A 12 10.88 15.04 25.37
N GLY A 13 11.37 13.80 25.33
CA GLY A 13 11.03 12.76 26.33
C GLY A 13 9.56 12.29 26.27
N LEU A 14 8.92 12.44 25.11
CA LEU A 14 7.51 12.16 24.84
C LEU A 14 7.28 10.98 23.87
N ALA A 15 8.33 10.36 23.34
CA ALA A 15 8.21 9.18 22.49
C ALA A 15 7.45 8.05 23.22
N GLY A 16 6.52 7.40 22.53
CA GLY A 16 5.62 6.38 23.09
C GLY A 16 4.55 6.90 24.06
N LYS A 17 4.56 8.20 24.40
CA LYS A 17 3.51 8.85 25.22
C LYS A 17 2.54 9.65 24.36
N VAL A 18 3.06 10.30 23.32
CA VAL A 18 2.26 10.95 22.29
C VAL A 18 2.14 9.99 21.11
N PHE A 19 0.91 9.64 20.73
CA PHE A 19 0.67 8.73 19.64
C PHE A 19 1.01 9.35 18.29
N VAL A 20 1.79 8.62 17.50
CA VAL A 20 2.13 8.98 16.12
C VAL A 20 1.65 7.87 15.19
N THR A 21 0.99 8.26 14.11
CA THR A 21 0.62 7.38 13.00
C THR A 21 1.36 7.80 11.73
N GLY A 22 1.39 6.92 10.73
CA GLY A 22 2.04 7.20 9.46
C GLY A 22 1.38 6.54 8.25
N THR A 23 2.02 6.71 7.11
CA THR A 23 1.70 6.08 5.83
C THR A 23 3.01 5.56 5.22
N ASP A 24 2.91 4.68 4.23
CA ASP A 24 3.96 4.03 3.43
C ASP A 24 4.40 2.66 3.94
N GLY A 25 4.27 2.38 5.24
CA GLY A 25 4.61 1.06 5.78
C GLY A 25 6.10 0.70 5.71
N SER A 26 7.01 1.68 5.66
CA SER A 26 8.45 1.39 5.57
C SER A 26 8.95 0.58 6.76
N SER A 27 9.98 -0.25 6.55
CA SER A 27 10.54 -1.11 7.61
C SER A 27 10.96 -0.34 8.85
N ASP A 28 11.44 0.89 8.68
CA ASP A 28 11.83 1.74 9.81
C ASP A 28 10.64 2.15 10.64
N VAL A 29 9.53 2.54 10.01
CA VAL A 29 8.27 2.87 10.70
C VAL A 29 7.71 1.63 11.41
N VAL A 30 7.74 0.46 10.77
CA VAL A 30 7.21 -0.76 11.38
C VAL A 30 8.02 -1.19 12.62
N LYS A 31 9.35 -1.02 12.62
CA LYS A 31 10.18 -1.22 13.82
C LYS A 31 9.81 -0.24 14.95
N LEU A 32 9.49 1.02 14.63
CA LEU A 32 9.01 1.97 15.64
C LEU A 32 7.67 1.55 16.26
N ILE A 33 6.81 0.88 15.48
CA ILE A 33 5.58 0.29 15.99
C ILE A 33 5.88 -0.88 16.94
N GLU A 34 6.84 -1.76 16.61
CA GLU A 34 7.26 -2.86 17.51
C GLU A 34 7.76 -2.35 18.86
N THR A 35 8.56 -1.28 18.86
CA THR A 35 9.08 -0.63 20.08
C THR A 35 8.02 0.17 20.85
N GLY A 36 6.86 0.44 20.26
CA GLY A 36 5.78 1.24 20.86
C GLY A 36 5.99 2.75 20.76
N GLU A 37 6.97 3.21 19.99
CA GLU A 37 7.21 4.64 19.73
C GLU A 37 6.26 5.22 18.68
N MET A 38 5.67 4.35 17.86
CA MET A 38 4.55 4.67 16.96
C MET A 38 3.35 3.76 17.23
N LEU A 39 2.16 4.27 16.96
CA LEU A 39 0.91 3.54 17.12
C LEU A 39 0.61 2.65 15.91
N SER A 40 0.71 3.21 14.69
CA SER A 40 0.34 2.49 13.47
C SER A 40 0.89 3.14 12.20
N THR A 41 0.79 2.42 11.08
CA THR A 41 1.00 2.97 9.74
C THR A 41 0.11 2.26 8.72
N MET A 42 -0.32 2.97 7.68
CA MET A 42 -0.95 2.35 6.51
C MET A 42 0.10 2.03 5.45
N SER A 43 0.17 0.78 5.02
CA SER A 43 1.00 0.36 3.89
C SER A 43 0.16 0.15 2.64
N GLY A 44 0.61 0.70 1.51
CA GLY A 44 0.15 0.27 0.21
C GLY A 44 0.69 -1.12 -0.18
N LEU A 45 0.11 -1.70 -1.23
CA LEU A 45 0.67 -2.84 -1.94
C LEU A 45 1.64 -2.31 -3.03
N ASN A 46 2.79 -1.78 -2.61
CA ASN A 46 3.66 -0.96 -3.47
C ASN A 46 4.15 -1.71 -4.72
N GLU A 47 4.57 -2.97 -4.58
CA GLU A 47 5.01 -3.81 -5.69
C GLU A 47 3.86 -4.08 -6.66
N TYR A 48 2.68 -4.40 -6.13
CA TYR A 48 1.47 -4.58 -6.93
C TYR A 48 1.08 -3.30 -7.66
N GLN A 49 1.15 -2.13 -7.02
CA GLN A 49 0.80 -0.85 -7.64
C GLN A 49 1.68 -0.53 -8.87
N GLY A 50 2.98 -0.80 -8.77
CA GLY A 50 3.88 -0.69 -9.93
C GLY A 50 3.53 -1.71 -11.03
N ALA A 51 3.30 -2.97 -10.64
CA ALA A 51 2.98 -4.05 -11.57
C ALA A 51 1.66 -3.82 -12.31
N ILE A 52 0.58 -3.45 -11.60
CA ILE A 52 -0.74 -3.25 -12.19
C ILE A 52 -0.75 -2.05 -13.15
N ALA A 53 -0.04 -0.96 -12.82
CA ALA A 53 0.07 0.19 -13.70
C ALA A 53 0.71 -0.19 -15.05
N ALA A 54 1.81 -0.95 -15.02
CA ALA A 54 2.46 -1.45 -16.23
C ALA A 54 1.59 -2.47 -16.97
N ALA A 55 0.96 -3.40 -16.25
CA ALA A 55 0.14 -4.46 -16.82
C ALA A 55 -1.11 -3.90 -17.51
N LEU A 56 -1.80 -2.92 -16.93
CA LEU A 56 -2.96 -2.26 -17.56
C LEU A 56 -2.56 -1.58 -18.88
N ALA A 57 -1.45 -0.82 -18.88
CA ALA A 57 -0.95 -0.17 -20.08
C ALA A 57 -0.57 -1.18 -21.18
N TYR A 58 0.12 -2.26 -20.79
CA TYR A 58 0.48 -3.33 -21.73
C TYR A 58 -0.74 -4.09 -22.23
N GLY A 59 -1.71 -4.40 -21.38
CA GLY A 59 -2.96 -5.08 -21.73
C GLY A 59 -3.79 -4.31 -22.75
N VAL A 60 -3.85 -2.98 -22.64
CA VAL A 60 -4.44 -2.12 -23.68
C VAL A 60 -3.64 -2.22 -24.99
N ARG A 61 -2.31 -2.19 -24.91
CA ARG A 61 -1.43 -2.23 -26.09
C ARG A 61 -1.50 -3.55 -26.88
N VAL A 62 -1.71 -4.68 -26.21
CA VAL A 62 -1.81 -6.02 -26.84
C VAL A 62 -3.26 -6.44 -27.13
N GLY A 63 -4.23 -5.66 -26.67
CA GLY A 63 -5.66 -5.89 -26.95
C GLY A 63 -6.38 -6.80 -25.95
N ASP A 64 -5.72 -7.17 -24.85
CA ASP A 64 -6.35 -7.90 -23.74
C ASP A 64 -7.35 -7.01 -22.97
N ILE A 65 -7.15 -5.69 -22.99
CA ILE A 65 -8.08 -4.71 -22.44
C ILE A 65 -8.60 -3.82 -23.56
N LYS A 66 -9.93 -3.72 -23.66
CA LYS A 66 -10.61 -2.75 -24.51
C LYS A 66 -11.16 -1.63 -23.64
N LEU A 67 -10.64 -0.42 -23.82
CA LEU A 67 -11.03 0.74 -23.01
C LEU A 67 -12.55 1.00 -23.03
N ALA A 68 -13.20 0.77 -24.17
CA ALA A 68 -14.65 0.92 -24.32
C ALA A 68 -15.48 -0.01 -23.43
N ASP A 69 -14.89 -1.14 -23.01
CA ASP A 69 -15.56 -2.16 -22.20
C ASP A 69 -15.35 -1.94 -20.69
N LEU A 70 -14.49 -0.97 -20.32
CA LEU A 70 -14.19 -0.67 -18.92
C LEU A 70 -15.30 0.18 -18.28
N SER A 71 -15.83 -0.30 -17.17
CA SER A 71 -16.66 0.50 -16.25
C SER A 71 -15.85 1.61 -15.60
N GLU A 72 -16.53 2.59 -14.98
CA GLU A 72 -15.87 3.64 -14.19
C GLU A 72 -14.98 3.04 -13.11
N ALA A 73 -15.49 2.04 -12.38
CA ALA A 73 -14.78 1.35 -11.28
C ALA A 73 -13.53 0.59 -11.71
N GLN A 74 -13.34 0.40 -13.02
CA GLN A 74 -12.16 -0.21 -13.61
C GLN A 74 -11.18 0.82 -14.17
N ARG A 75 -11.62 2.07 -14.34
CA ARG A 75 -10.82 3.19 -14.84
C ARG A 75 -10.19 4.00 -13.71
N ASP A 76 -10.90 4.13 -12.59
CA ASP A 76 -10.43 4.88 -11.43
C ASP A 76 -10.83 4.17 -10.13
N PHE A 77 -9.85 3.65 -9.40
CA PHE A 77 -10.09 2.79 -8.26
C PHE A 77 -8.99 2.90 -7.20
N PHE A 78 -9.36 2.64 -5.95
CA PHE A 78 -8.41 2.46 -4.87
C PHE A 78 -7.77 1.08 -4.94
N VAL A 79 -6.48 0.99 -4.65
CA VAL A 79 -5.82 -0.29 -4.35
C VAL A 79 -5.95 -0.56 -2.86
N GLN A 80 -6.15 -1.82 -2.49
CA GLN A 80 -6.16 -2.27 -1.09
C GLN A 80 -4.91 -1.80 -0.33
N GLN A 81 -5.09 -1.55 0.96
CA GLN A 81 -4.03 -1.15 1.87
C GLN A 81 -4.06 -2.04 3.12
N ILE A 82 -2.93 -2.11 3.81
CA ILE A 82 -2.76 -2.90 5.03
C ILE A 82 -2.53 -1.92 6.18
N LEU A 83 -3.41 -1.98 7.19
CA LEU A 83 -3.15 -1.33 8.46
C LEU A 83 -2.12 -2.16 9.23
N ILE A 84 -1.01 -1.52 9.60
CA ILE A 84 0.04 -2.13 10.40
C ILE A 84 -0.01 -1.54 11.79
N THR A 85 -0.10 -2.42 12.77
CA THR A 85 -0.11 -2.14 14.19
C THR A 85 0.84 -3.13 14.89
N LYS A 86 0.95 -3.07 16.22
CA LYS A 86 1.83 -3.97 16.96
C LYS A 86 1.46 -5.44 16.79
N GLU A 87 0.19 -5.72 16.54
CA GLU A 87 -0.37 -7.06 16.37
C GLU A 87 0.18 -7.80 15.13
N ASN A 88 0.52 -7.08 14.06
CA ASN A 88 0.97 -7.67 12.80
C ASN A 88 2.34 -7.15 12.29
N ALA A 89 3.00 -6.26 13.04
CA ALA A 89 4.27 -5.66 12.65
C ALA A 89 5.38 -6.69 12.34
N THR A 90 5.55 -7.69 13.22
CA THR A 90 6.58 -8.73 13.03
C THR A 90 6.30 -9.59 11.80
N GLU A 91 5.05 -9.96 11.56
CA GLU A 91 4.65 -10.71 10.35
C GLU A 91 4.89 -9.87 9.09
N PHE A 92 4.52 -8.59 9.13
CA PHE A 92 4.70 -7.68 8.01
C PHE A 92 6.19 -7.52 7.65
N LEU A 93 7.08 -7.38 8.62
CA LEU A 93 8.53 -7.29 8.40
C LEU A 93 9.14 -8.58 7.84
N ALA A 94 8.54 -9.74 8.15
CA ALA A 94 9.00 -11.02 7.63
C ALA A 94 8.50 -11.31 6.21
N ARG A 95 7.51 -10.54 5.72
CA ARG A 95 6.91 -10.73 4.39
C ARG A 95 7.97 -10.56 3.30
N LYS A 96 7.99 -11.51 2.37
CA LYS A 96 8.81 -11.47 1.15
C LYS A 96 7.88 -11.55 -0.05
N PRO A 97 7.59 -10.43 -0.74
CA PRO A 97 6.85 -10.46 -1.99
C PRO A 97 7.53 -11.40 -2.99
N ASP A 98 6.77 -12.31 -3.61
CA ASP A 98 7.29 -13.17 -4.68
C ASP A 98 7.18 -12.41 -6.02
N PRO A 99 8.28 -12.17 -6.75
CA PRO A 99 8.22 -11.58 -8.07
C PRO A 99 7.27 -12.28 -9.05
N ALA A 100 7.03 -13.59 -8.88
CA ALA A 100 6.11 -14.36 -9.71
C ALA A 100 4.65 -13.83 -9.64
N ASP A 101 4.25 -13.31 -8.47
CA ASP A 101 2.91 -12.75 -8.23
C ASP A 101 2.66 -11.46 -9.03
N TYR A 102 3.72 -10.82 -9.53
CA TYR A 102 3.68 -9.52 -10.20
C TYR A 102 3.98 -9.61 -11.71
N THR A 103 4.01 -10.82 -12.26
CA THR A 103 4.14 -11.02 -13.70
C THR A 103 2.88 -10.56 -14.44
N TYR A 104 2.99 -10.23 -15.72
CA TYR A 104 1.82 -9.85 -16.52
C TYR A 104 0.75 -10.95 -16.51
N GLU A 105 1.14 -12.22 -16.66
CA GLU A 105 0.18 -13.34 -16.64
C GLU A 105 -0.53 -13.49 -15.29
N ALA A 106 0.20 -13.32 -14.18
CA ALA A 106 -0.41 -13.35 -12.85
C ALA A 106 -1.41 -12.21 -12.65
N ILE A 107 -1.05 -10.99 -13.07
CA ILE A 107 -1.93 -9.81 -12.97
C ILE A 107 -3.12 -9.92 -13.93
N LYS A 108 -2.92 -10.40 -15.15
CA LYS A 108 -3.97 -10.53 -16.19
C LYS A 108 -5.08 -11.50 -15.79
N ALA A 109 -4.78 -12.49 -14.94
CA ALA A 109 -5.80 -13.42 -14.43
C ALA A 109 -6.99 -12.68 -13.80
N ASP A 110 -6.73 -11.56 -13.10
CA ASP A 110 -7.72 -10.57 -12.71
C ASP A 110 -7.02 -9.23 -12.40
N PHE A 111 -7.09 -8.30 -13.36
CA PHE A 111 -6.48 -6.97 -13.22
C PHE A 111 -6.99 -6.19 -12.00
N TRP A 112 -8.20 -6.47 -11.51
CA TRP A 112 -8.83 -5.73 -10.43
C TRP A 112 -8.90 -6.51 -9.11
N ALA A 113 -8.19 -7.63 -8.99
CA ALA A 113 -8.20 -8.50 -7.80
C ALA A 113 -7.87 -7.78 -6.47
N LYS A 114 -7.09 -6.69 -6.53
CA LYS A 114 -6.73 -5.86 -5.37
C LYS A 114 -7.39 -4.49 -5.38
N SER A 115 -8.43 -4.30 -6.20
CA SER A 115 -9.28 -3.12 -6.13
C SER A 115 -10.02 -3.09 -4.79
N ALA A 116 -10.02 -1.93 -4.15
CA ALA A 116 -10.85 -1.60 -3.00
C ALA A 116 -12.11 -0.82 -3.41
N GLY A 117 -12.35 -0.68 -4.72
CA GLY A 117 -13.54 -0.05 -5.29
C GLY A 117 -13.25 1.29 -5.97
N GLN A 118 -14.29 1.80 -6.64
CA GLN A 118 -14.30 3.10 -7.32
C GLN A 118 -13.91 4.23 -6.37
N ILE A 119 -13.06 5.14 -6.85
CA ILE A 119 -12.80 6.37 -6.12
C ILE A 119 -14.05 7.27 -6.15
N PRO A 120 -14.59 7.72 -5.00
CA PRO A 120 -15.77 8.58 -4.98
C PRO A 120 -15.52 9.90 -5.73
N ALA A 121 -16.57 10.40 -6.37
CA ALA A 121 -16.51 11.68 -7.06
C ALA A 121 -16.10 12.82 -6.10
N GLY A 122 -15.13 13.65 -6.52
CA GLY A 122 -14.64 14.81 -5.76
C GLY A 122 -13.57 14.52 -4.71
N VAL A 123 -12.99 13.32 -4.69
CA VAL A 123 -11.87 12.96 -3.79
C VAL A 123 -10.50 13.13 -4.46
N ASN A 124 -10.47 13.31 -5.79
CA ASN A 124 -9.27 13.49 -6.62
C ASN A 124 -9.08 14.94 -7.05
#